data_AF-A0A800JB68-F1
#
_entry.id   AF-A0A800JB68-F1
#
_cell.length_a   1.000
_cell.length_b   1.000
_cell.length_c   1.000
_cell.angle_alpha   90.00
_cell.angle_beta   90.00
_cell.angle_gamma   90.00
#
_symmetry.space_group_name_H-M   'P 1'
#
loop_
_entity.id
_entity.type
_entity.pdbx_description
1 polymer ?
#
loop_
_entity_poly.entity_id
_entity_poly.type
_entity_poly.pdbx_seq_one_letter_code
_entity_poly.pdbx_strand_id
1 'polypeptide(L)'
;GALSGLVAITAGPDYPSMNLAILIGAIGGLLVVLAIPLFDKLKIDDPVGALSVHLVNGIWGTLAVGIFNPDVALFAQIKGIVVIGAFTFFSSLVVWAVLKYSVGIRVSEEEEYNGMDVSEFGLHAYPEFVERQGA
;
A
#
# COMPACT_ATOMS: atom_id res chain seq x y z
N GLY A 1 -8.84 -6.81 3.15
CA GLY A 1 -10.18 -6.79 3.76
C GLY A 1 -10.24 -5.79 4.91
N ALA A 2 -10.00 -6.23 6.15
CA ALA A 2 -10.10 -5.38 7.35
C ALA A 2 -9.25 -4.10 7.26
N LEU A 3 -7.95 -4.21 6.91
CA LEU A 3 -7.07 -3.06 6.72
C LEU A 3 -7.59 -2.08 5.67
N SER A 4 -8.10 -2.58 4.54
CA SER A 4 -8.68 -1.78 3.47
C SER A 4 -9.90 -0.99 3.91
N GLY A 5 -10.75 -1.57 4.75
CA GLY A 5 -11.88 -0.86 5.36
C GLY A 5 -11.44 0.23 6.32
N LEU A 6 -10.41 -0.04 7.15
CA LEU A 6 -9.82 0.96 8.04
C LEU A 6 -9.20 2.12 7.27
N VAL A 7 -8.46 1.86 6.20
CA VAL A 7 -7.91 2.91 5.34
C VAL A 7 -9.02 3.71 4.66
N ALA A 8 -10.05 3.04 4.12
CA ALA A 8 -11.15 3.70 3.42
C ALA A 8 -11.91 4.71 4.30
N ILE A 9 -12.04 4.46 5.61
CA ILE A 9 -12.74 5.38 6.52
C ILE A 9 -11.85 6.51 7.07
N THR A 10 -10.52 6.41 6.92
CA THR A 10 -9.55 7.30 7.57
C THR A 10 -9.66 8.76 7.13
N ALA A 11 -10.09 9.03 5.90
CA ALA A 11 -10.14 10.40 5.36
C ALA A 11 -11.20 11.31 6.03
N GLY A 12 -12.24 10.70 6.64
CA GLY A 12 -13.30 11.44 7.34
C GLY A 12 -14.10 10.49 8.24
N PRO A 13 -13.52 10.03 9.36
CA PRO A 13 -14.17 9.05 10.24
C PRO A 13 -15.23 9.66 11.16
N ASP A 14 -15.34 10.99 11.19
CA ASP A 14 -16.10 11.78 12.16
C ASP A 14 -17.53 12.12 11.72
N TYR A 15 -17.79 12.15 10.41
CA TYR A 15 -19.11 12.50 9.85
C TYR A 15 -20.03 11.32 9.47
N PRO A 16 -19.54 10.12 9.07
CA PRO A 16 -20.42 9.06 8.60
C PRO A 16 -21.28 8.48 9.73
N SER A 17 -22.55 8.19 9.42
CA SER A 17 -23.33 7.27 10.26
C SER A 17 -22.76 5.85 10.19
N MET A 18 -23.13 4.99 11.15
CA MET A 18 -22.68 3.59 11.19
C MET A 18 -22.90 2.86 9.85
N ASN A 19 -24.08 3.02 9.24
CA ASN A 19 -24.41 2.36 7.98
C ASN A 19 -23.55 2.87 6.81
N LEU A 20 -23.28 4.17 6.78
CA LEU A 20 -22.41 4.76 5.77
C LEU A 20 -20.95 4.34 5.96
N ALA A 21 -20.46 4.27 7.20
CA ALA A 21 -19.12 3.77 7.50
C ALA A 21 -18.95 2.30 7.05
N ILE A 22 -19.96 1.46 7.30
CA ILE A 22 -19.99 0.07 6.80
C ILE A 22 -19.92 0.04 5.28
N LEU A 23 -20.71 0.88 4.59
CA LEU A 23 -20.69 0.95 3.12
C LEU A 23 -19.33 1.36 2.57
N ILE A 24 -18.73 2.43 3.11
CA ILE A 24 -17.41 2.92 2.68
C ILE A 24 -16.34 1.84 2.88
N GLY A 25 -16.35 1.19 4.05
CA GLY A 25 -15.43 0.10 4.37
C GLY A 25 -15.63 -1.14 3.50
N ALA A 26 -16.88 -1.50 3.18
CA ALA A 26 -17.20 -2.62 2.31
C ALA A 26 -16.71 -2.38 0.88
N ILE A 27 -16.87 -1.17 0.34
CA ILE A 27 -16.34 -0.81 -0.97
C ILE A 27 -14.81 -0.88 -0.95
N GLY A 28 -14.14 -0.35 0.08
CA GLY A 28 -12.68 -0.49 0.20
C GLY A 28 -12.22 -1.96 0.31
N GLY A 29 -12.97 -2.77 1.04
CA GLY A 29 -12.76 -4.22 1.13
C GLY A 29 -12.92 -4.95 -0.20
N LEU A 30 -13.80 -4.48 -1.09
CA LEU A 30 -13.94 -5.01 -2.45
C LEU A 30 -12.81 -4.54 -3.37
N LEU A 31 -12.47 -3.24 -3.31
CA LEU A 31 -11.45 -2.64 -4.16
C LEU A 31 -10.08 -3.33 -4.00
N VAL A 32 -9.67 -3.67 -2.77
CA VAL A 32 -8.38 -4.35 -2.56
C VAL A 32 -8.32 -5.72 -3.24
N VAL A 33 -9.44 -6.47 -3.28
CA VAL A 33 -9.51 -7.80 -3.92
C VAL A 33 -9.33 -7.69 -5.43
N LEU A 34 -9.73 -6.56 -6.02
CA LEU A 34 -9.55 -6.27 -7.44
C LEU A 34 -8.19 -5.65 -7.74
N ALA A 35 -7.66 -4.84 -6.81
CA ALA A 35 -6.42 -4.08 -7.00
C ALA A 35 -5.17 -4.95 -6.93
N ILE A 36 -5.09 -5.91 -6.00
CA ILE A 36 -3.93 -6.81 -5.88
C ILE A 36 -3.62 -7.52 -7.20
N PRO A 37 -4.54 -8.30 -7.80
CA PRO A 37 -4.26 -8.98 -9.06
C PRO A 37 -4.09 -8.02 -10.25
N LEU A 38 -4.55 -6.77 -10.14
CA LEU A 38 -4.29 -5.75 -11.15
C LEU A 38 -2.83 -5.31 -11.10
N PHE A 39 -2.27 -5.01 -9.92
CA PHE A 39 -0.86 -4.65 -9.79
C PHE A 39 0.07 -5.81 -10.20
N ASP A 40 -0.29 -7.05 -9.86
CA ASP A 40 0.43 -8.25 -10.31
C ASP A 40 0.45 -8.35 -11.84
N LYS A 41 -0.70 -8.12 -12.50
CA LYS A 41 -0.80 -8.12 -13.97
C LYS A 41 0.01 -7.00 -14.62
N LEU A 42 0.14 -5.87 -13.94
CA LEU A 42 0.99 -4.75 -14.36
C LEU A 42 2.47 -5.00 -14.08
N LYS A 43 2.83 -6.14 -13.46
CA LYS A 43 4.20 -6.50 -13.05
C LYS A 43 4.79 -5.48 -12.09
N ILE A 44 3.93 -4.90 -11.25
CA ILE A 44 4.36 -4.04 -10.14
C ILE A 44 4.49 -4.94 -8.92
N ASP A 45 5.72 -5.14 -8.47
CA ASP A 45 6.04 -5.97 -7.31
C ASP A 45 5.66 -5.22 -6.02
N ASP A 46 4.44 -5.48 -5.53
CA ASP A 46 3.87 -4.94 -4.29
C ASP A 46 3.68 -6.08 -3.27
N PRO A 47 4.77 -6.58 -2.66
CA PRO A 47 4.79 -7.86 -1.94
C PRO A 47 3.85 -7.92 -0.73
N VAL A 48 3.50 -6.76 -0.16
CA VAL A 48 2.61 -6.64 1.00
C VAL A 48 1.23 -6.06 0.64
N GLY A 49 0.98 -5.77 -0.64
CA GLY A 49 -0.25 -5.14 -1.09
C GLY A 49 -0.42 -3.69 -0.62
N ALA A 50 0.67 -2.97 -0.39
CA ALA A 50 0.66 -1.61 0.12
C ALA A 50 -0.06 -0.63 -0.82
N LEU A 51 0.14 -0.75 -2.14
CA LEU A 51 -0.56 0.08 -3.13
C LEU A 51 -2.07 -0.22 -3.12
N SER A 52 -2.41 -1.52 -3.06
CA SER A 52 -3.80 -1.95 -3.04
C SER A 52 -4.53 -1.52 -1.76
N VAL A 53 -3.88 -1.63 -0.60
CA VAL A 53 -4.48 -1.28 0.69
C VAL A 53 -4.47 0.22 0.90
N HIS A 54 -3.35 0.91 0.69
CA HIS A 54 -3.18 2.31 1.08
C HIS A 54 -3.45 3.30 -0.06
N LEU A 55 -2.88 3.09 -1.25
CA LEU A 55 -3.07 4.02 -2.36
C LEU A 55 -4.51 3.95 -2.89
N VAL A 56 -4.98 2.76 -3.26
CA VAL A 56 -6.34 2.60 -3.83
C VAL A 56 -7.43 2.95 -2.81
N ASN A 57 -7.36 2.43 -1.59
CA ASN A 57 -8.40 2.75 -0.59
C ASN A 57 -8.24 4.15 0.00
N GLY A 58 -7.04 4.72 0.02
CA GLY A 58 -6.84 6.12 0.39
C GLY A 58 -7.50 7.06 -0.60
N ILE A 59 -7.36 6.80 -1.91
CA ILE A 59 -8.08 7.52 -2.96
C ILE A 59 -9.59 7.34 -2.80
N TRP A 60 -10.07 6.10 -2.64
CA TRP A 60 -11.48 5.82 -2.44
C TRP A 60 -12.05 6.55 -1.21
N GLY A 61 -11.38 6.45 -0.05
CA GLY A 61 -11.82 7.11 1.18
C GLY A 61 -11.91 8.62 1.02
N THR A 62 -10.91 9.23 0.39
CA THR A 62 -10.87 10.67 0.11
C THR A 62 -11.99 11.10 -0.83
N LEU A 63 -12.29 10.30 -1.86
CA LEU A 63 -13.45 10.53 -2.72
C LEU A 63 -14.78 10.34 -1.97
N ALA A 64 -14.88 9.32 -1.12
CA ALA A 64 -16.08 9.06 -0.32
C ALA A 64 -16.44 10.24 0.59
N VAL A 65 -15.45 10.93 1.16
CA VAL A 65 -15.67 12.21 1.88
C VAL A 65 -16.38 13.21 0.98
N GLY A 66 -15.84 13.48 -0.21
CA GLY A 66 -16.42 14.46 -1.14
C GLY A 66 -17.76 14.03 -1.77
N ILE A 67 -18.08 12.74 -1.76
CA ILE A 67 -19.34 12.20 -2.29
C ILE A 67 -20.44 12.25 -1.22
N PHE A 68 -20.13 11.91 0.02
CA PHE A 68 -21.13 11.67 1.06
C PHE A 68 -21.18 12.74 2.15
N ASN A 69 -20.17 13.60 2.28
CA ASN A 69 -20.20 14.75 3.19
C ASN A 69 -20.67 16.01 2.44
N PRO A 70 -21.88 16.53 2.71
CA PRO A 70 -22.41 17.70 2.00
C PRO A 70 -21.62 18.99 2.26
N ASP A 71 -20.86 19.06 3.35
CA ASP A 71 -20.06 20.24 3.70
C ASP A 71 -18.71 20.27 2.97
N VAL A 72 -18.38 19.22 2.22
CA VAL A 72 -17.08 19.05 1.54
C VAL A 72 -17.27 18.94 0.04
N ALA A 73 -16.69 19.87 -0.71
CA ALA A 73 -16.74 19.82 -2.16
C ALA A 73 -15.89 18.66 -2.72
N LEU A 74 -16.50 17.79 -3.52
CA LEU A 74 -15.81 16.68 -4.21
C LEU A 74 -14.56 17.15 -4.98
N PHE A 75 -14.65 18.30 -5.65
CA PHE A 75 -13.52 18.82 -6.42
C PHE A 75 -12.33 19.22 -5.54
N ALA A 76 -12.56 19.61 -4.28
CA ALA A 76 -11.48 19.86 -3.34
C ALA A 76 -10.75 18.56 -2.97
N GLN A 77 -11.48 17.46 -2.78
CA GLN A 77 -10.90 16.15 -2.50
C GLN A 77 -10.09 15.60 -3.69
N ILE A 78 -10.62 15.73 -4.91
CA ILE A 78 -9.88 15.36 -6.14
C ILE A 78 -8.58 16.16 -6.26
N LYS A 79 -8.61 17.48 -6.02
CA LYS A 79 -7.39 18.29 -5.99
C LYS A 79 -6.40 17.81 -4.94
N GLY A 80 -6.88 17.50 -3.74
CA GLY A 80 -6.05 16.95 -2.66
C GLY A 80 -5.32 15.68 -3.08
N ILE A 81 -6.06 14.72 -3.66
CA ILE A 81 -5.50 13.46 -4.19
C ILE A 81 -4.39 13.73 -5.19
N VAL A 82 -4.63 14.62 -6.18
CA VAL A 82 -3.65 14.92 -7.23
C VAL A 82 -2.42 15.62 -6.66
N VAL A 83 -2.60 16.63 -5.80
CA VAL A 83 -1.50 17.40 -5.21
C VAL A 83 -0.63 16.52 -4.32
N ILE A 84 -1.23 15.76 -3.41
CA ILE A 84 -0.51 14.86 -2.51
C ILE A 84 0.12 13.70 -3.29
N GLY A 85 -0.58 13.15 -4.28
CA GLY A 85 -0.05 12.10 -5.15
C GLY A 85 1.18 12.57 -5.93
N ALA A 86 1.11 13.75 -6.55
CA ALA A 86 2.24 14.32 -7.28
C ALA A 86 3.42 14.61 -6.34
N PHE A 87 3.16 15.29 -5.21
CA PHE A 87 4.19 15.57 -4.23
C PHE A 87 4.88 14.29 -3.74
N THR A 88 4.10 13.29 -3.32
CA THR A 88 4.62 12.03 -2.78
C THR A 88 5.44 11.28 -3.83
N PHE A 89 4.94 11.18 -5.07
CA PHE A 89 5.65 10.49 -6.14
C PHE A 89 6.98 11.15 -6.47
N PHE A 90 7.00 12.46 -6.72
CA PHE A 90 8.23 13.15 -7.11
C PHE A 90 9.23 13.27 -5.96
N SER A 91 8.78 13.57 -4.74
CA SER A 91 9.67 13.60 -3.57
C SER A 91 10.28 12.23 -3.29
N SER A 92 9.47 11.17 -3.38
CA SER A 92 9.95 9.80 -3.24
C SER A 92 10.99 9.49 -4.32
N LEU A 93 10.72 9.76 -5.60
CA LEU A 93 11.69 9.53 -6.69
C LEU A 93 13.04 10.20 -6.42
N VAL A 94 13.03 11.43 -5.89
CA VAL A 94 14.27 12.13 -5.52
C VAL A 94 14.99 11.39 -4.38
N VAL A 95 14.28 11.02 -3.32
CA VAL A 95 14.87 10.29 -2.18
C VAL A 95 15.44 8.94 -2.62
N TRP A 96 14.67 8.15 -3.36
CA TRP A 96 15.09 6.85 -3.88
C TRP A 96 16.30 6.97 -4.82
N ALA A 97 16.34 8.00 -5.67
CA ALA A 97 17.50 8.26 -6.53
C ALA A 97 18.75 8.62 -5.71
N VAL A 98 18.62 9.50 -4.72
CA VAL A 98 19.74 9.87 -3.83
C VAL A 98 20.28 8.64 -3.11
N LEU A 99 19.41 7.81 -2.54
CA LEU A 99 19.82 6.58 -1.86
C LEU A 99 20.51 5.61 -2.84
N LYS A 100 19.93 5.41 -4.04
CA LYS A 100 20.48 4.53 -5.06
C LYS A 100 21.91 4.90 -5.47
N TYR A 101 22.22 6.20 -5.58
CA TYR A 101 23.54 6.67 -6.02
C TYR A 101 24.52 6.98 -4.88
N SER A 102 24.11 6.90 -3.62
CA SER A 102 24.97 7.16 -2.46
C SER A 102 25.35 5.87 -1.72
N VAL A 103 24.37 5.15 -1.18
CA VAL A 103 24.57 3.97 -0.32
C VAL A 103 23.98 2.68 -0.91
N GLY A 104 23.14 2.79 -1.95
CA GLY A 104 22.37 1.67 -2.49
C GLY A 104 21.03 1.49 -1.77
N ILE A 105 20.07 0.85 -2.44
CA ILE A 105 18.71 0.61 -1.92
C ILE A 105 18.29 -0.86 -1.94
N ARG A 106 19.08 -1.72 -2.57
CA ARG A 106 18.82 -3.15 -2.75
C ARG A 106 20.11 -3.89 -2.47
N VAL A 107 19.99 -5.07 -1.87
CA VAL A 107 21.11 -5.98 -1.62
C VAL A 107 21.66 -6.55 -2.93
N SER A 108 22.80 -7.23 -2.86
CA SER A 108 23.35 -7.92 -4.02
C SER A 108 22.45 -9.07 -4.49
N GLU A 109 22.57 -9.47 -5.77
CA GLU A 109 21.78 -10.58 -6.33
C GLU A 109 22.03 -11.90 -5.59
N GLU A 110 23.25 -12.11 -5.08
CA GLU A 110 23.60 -13.29 -4.29
C GLU A 110 22.90 -13.30 -2.93
N GLU A 111 22.90 -12.16 -2.22
CA GLU A 111 22.19 -12.01 -0.95
C GLU A 111 20.67 -12.13 -1.14
N GLU A 112 20.14 -11.57 -2.22
CA GLU A 112 18.71 -11.71 -2.57
C GLU A 112 18.34 -13.17 -2.84
N TYR A 113 19.19 -13.93 -3.54
CA TYR A 113 18.97 -15.36 -3.81
C TYR A 113 19.07 -16.23 -2.56
N ASN A 114 20.05 -15.96 -1.70
CA ASN A 114 20.27 -16.72 -0.46
C ASN A 114 19.24 -16.39 0.64
N GLY A 115 18.60 -15.23 0.55
CA GLY A 115 17.65 -14.71 1.51
C GLY A 115 18.30 -13.79 2.56
N MET A 116 17.56 -12.75 2.93
CA MET A 116 18.01 -11.72 3.87
C MET A 116 18.32 -12.29 5.26
N ASP A 117 17.58 -13.30 5.72
CA ASP A 117 17.78 -13.86 7.06
C ASP A 117 19.19 -14.47 7.23
N VAL A 118 19.67 -15.16 6.20
CA VAL A 118 21.00 -15.78 6.21
C VAL A 118 22.10 -14.74 6.10
N SER A 119 21.92 -13.75 5.22
CA SER A 119 22.92 -12.71 4.98
C SER A 119 23.03 -11.73 6.16
N GLU A 120 21.93 -11.37 6.82
CA GLU A 120 21.94 -10.44 7.96
C GLU A 120 22.19 -11.13 9.31
N PHE A 121 21.59 -12.30 9.55
CA PHE A 121 21.59 -12.95 10.87
C PHE A 121 22.34 -14.29 10.91
N GLY A 122 22.78 -14.81 9.77
CA GLY A 122 23.51 -16.09 9.69
C GLY A 122 22.64 -17.32 9.98
N LEU A 123 21.32 -17.17 9.97
CA LEU A 123 20.36 -18.23 10.31
C LEU A 123 19.07 -18.06 9.51
N HIS A 124 18.43 -19.16 9.13
CA HIS A 124 17.11 -19.12 8.49
C HIS A 124 16.03 -18.82 9.54
N ALA A 125 14.98 -18.04 9.20
CA ALA A 125 13.85 -17.83 10.09
C ALA A 125 13.08 -19.12 10.43
N TYR A 126 13.08 -20.09 9.51
CA TYR A 126 12.39 -21.38 9.67
C TYR A 126 13.30 -22.56 9.26
N PRO A 127 14.33 -22.88 10.05
CA PRO A 127 15.34 -23.88 9.71
C PRO A 127 14.75 -25.29 9.46
N GLU A 128 13.66 -25.62 10.13
CA GLU A 128 12.95 -26.90 10.01
C GLU A 128 12.39 -27.20 8.61
N PHE A 129 12.17 -26.17 7.78
CA PHE A 129 11.71 -26.35 6.39
C PHE A 129 12.86 -26.43 5.38
N VAL A 130 14.07 -26.03 5.78
CA VAL A 130 15.28 -26.06 4.94
C VAL A 130 15.99 -27.40 5.10
N GLU A 131 16.18 -27.87 6.34
CA GLU A 131 16.85 -29.15 6.62
C GLU A 131 16.11 -30.37 6.03
N ARG A 132 14.78 -30.30 5.88
CA ARG A 132 13.98 -31.37 5.27
C ARG A 132 14.15 -31.54 3.76
N GLN A 133 14.69 -30.55 3.05
CA GLN A 133 14.97 -30.67 1.60
C GLN A 133 16.36 -31.27 1.33
N GLY A 134 17.19 -31.41 2.36
CA GLY A 134 18.54 -31.98 2.28
C GLY A 134 18.67 -33.44 2.73
N ALA A 135 17.55 -34.15 2.94
CA ALA A 135 17.51 -35.57 3.35
C ALA A 135 16.92 -36.47 2.26
#